data_AF-A0A3F2RHR2-F1
#
_entry.id   AF-A0A3F2RHR2-F1
#
_cell.length_a   1.000
_cell.length_b   1.000
_cell.length_c   1.000
_cell.angle_alpha   90.00
_cell.angle_beta   90.00
_cell.angle_gamma   90.00
#
_symmetry.space_group_name_H-M   'P 1'
#
loop_
_entity.id
_entity.type
_entity.pdbx_description
1 polymer ?
#
loop_
_entity_poly.entity_id
_entity_poly.type
_entity_poly.pdbx_seq_one_letter_code
_entity_poly.pdbx_strand_id
1 'polypeptide(L)'
;MSTDNKTEGVIQAGNLQRKRAGLLAKLTGGKQLVYVEANDKNKNVTLFESETNKTTPLNTVDLSPSDATVEFDASMTHGIKLSNAKSTEVFAAESKEKQEEWLNSFINAGAQYREVFNVE
;
A
#
# COMPACT_ATOMS: atom_id res chain seq x y z
N MET A 1 -11.94 28.71 8.46
CA MET A 1 -11.45 27.32 8.58
C MET A 1 -10.53 27.08 7.41
N SER A 2 -9.24 26.94 7.67
CA SER A 2 -8.26 26.62 6.64
C SER A 2 -8.56 25.22 6.13
N THR A 3 -8.78 25.07 4.82
CA THR A 3 -8.83 23.77 4.15
C THR A 3 -7.39 23.26 4.05
N ASP A 4 -6.81 22.85 5.17
CA ASP A 4 -5.45 22.34 5.18
C ASP A 4 -5.37 21.14 4.22
N ASN A 5 -4.43 21.25 3.30
CA ASN A 5 -4.29 20.47 2.08
C ASN A 5 -4.33 18.97 2.38
N LYS A 6 -5.43 18.29 2.05
CA LYS A 6 -5.57 16.82 2.16
C LYS A 6 -4.48 16.03 1.42
N THR A 7 -3.71 16.69 0.56
CA THR A 7 -2.62 16.13 -0.24
C THR A 7 -1.23 16.47 0.28
N GLU A 8 -1.10 17.24 1.37
CA GLU A 8 0.21 17.63 1.88
C GLU A 8 1.03 16.40 2.30
N GLY A 9 2.24 16.28 1.76
CA GLY A 9 3.15 15.15 2.03
C GLY A 9 2.82 13.88 1.25
N VAL A 10 1.82 13.87 0.36
CA VAL A 10 1.60 12.71 -0.52
C VAL A 10 2.71 12.69 -1.56
N ILE A 11 3.56 11.66 -1.49
CA ILE A 11 4.74 11.49 -2.37
C ILE A 11 4.47 10.53 -3.53
N GLN A 12 3.46 9.66 -3.40
CA GLN A 12 2.99 8.82 -4.48
C GLN A 12 1.51 8.50 -4.30
N ALA A 13 0.76 8.55 -5.40
CA ALA A 13 -0.65 8.19 -5.44
C ALA A 13 -0.99 7.48 -6.74
N GLY A 14 -1.94 6.55 -6.68
CA GLY A 14 -2.40 5.83 -7.87
C GLY A 14 -3.10 4.54 -7.55
N ASN A 15 -3.56 3.86 -8.61
CA ASN A 15 -4.29 2.62 -8.47
C ASN A 15 -3.35 1.42 -8.29
N LEU A 16 -3.68 0.54 -7.35
CA LEU A 16 -3.04 -0.75 -7.13
C LEU A 16 -4.09 -1.85 -7.04
N GLN A 17 -3.71 -3.06 -7.41
CA GLN A 17 -4.53 -4.25 -7.15
C GLN A 17 -4.25 -4.75 -5.73
N ARG A 18 -5.21 -4.62 -4.83
CA ARG A 18 -5.13 -5.15 -3.46
C ARG A 18 -5.54 -6.62 -3.44
N LYS A 19 -4.74 -7.47 -2.82
CA LYS A 19 -5.10 -8.85 -2.51
C LYS A 19 -6.23 -8.88 -1.48
N ARG A 20 -7.28 -9.62 -1.78
CA ARG A 20 -8.38 -9.90 -0.84
C ARG A 20 -8.30 -11.32 -0.32
N ALA A 21 -8.58 -11.48 0.96
CA ALA A 21 -8.82 -12.76 1.60
C ALA A 21 -10.32 -12.95 1.91
N GLY A 22 -10.73 -14.19 2.16
CA GLY A 22 -12.09 -14.56 2.57
C GLY A 22 -12.95 -15.20 1.46
N LEU A 23 -14.14 -15.67 1.84
CA LEU A 23 -15.02 -16.47 0.97
C LEU A 23 -15.39 -15.75 -0.34
N LEU A 24 -15.66 -14.44 -0.27
CA LEU A 24 -16.05 -13.61 -1.42
C LEU A 24 -14.89 -13.31 -2.36
N ALA A 25 -13.64 -13.41 -1.90
CA ALA A 25 -12.46 -13.14 -2.71
C ALA A 25 -12.31 -14.16 -3.85
N LYS A 26 -12.80 -15.39 -3.67
CA LYS A 26 -12.77 -16.44 -4.71
C LYS A 26 -13.55 -16.07 -5.96
N LEU A 27 -14.56 -15.19 -5.86
CA LEU A 27 -15.41 -14.78 -6.97
C LEU A 27 -14.77 -13.67 -7.84
N THR A 28 -13.93 -12.81 -7.25
CA THR A 28 -13.27 -11.70 -7.96
C THR A 28 -11.82 -11.99 -8.34
N GLY A 29 -11.41 -13.27 -8.33
CA GLY A 29 -10.01 -13.66 -8.55
C GLY A 29 -9.06 -13.23 -7.42
N GLY A 30 -9.61 -12.91 -6.24
CA GLY A 30 -8.84 -12.57 -5.05
C GLY A 30 -8.27 -11.16 -5.05
N LYS A 31 -8.73 -10.27 -5.93
CA LYS A 31 -8.17 -8.92 -6.11
C LYS A 31 -9.27 -7.85 -6.08
N GLN A 32 -8.87 -6.64 -5.71
CA GLN A 32 -9.70 -5.42 -5.73
C GLN A 32 -8.84 -4.24 -6.18
N LEU A 33 -9.30 -3.48 -7.19
CA LEU A 33 -8.68 -2.22 -7.55
C LEU A 33 -8.95 -1.19 -6.45
N VAL A 34 -7.91 -0.55 -5.94
CA VAL A 34 -7.98 0.50 -4.91
C VAL A 34 -7.10 1.66 -5.30
N TYR A 35 -7.45 2.87 -4.84
CA TYR A 35 -6.57 4.03 -4.94
C TYR A 35 -5.74 4.14 -3.67
N VAL A 36 -4.43 4.28 -3.81
CA VAL A 36 -3.48 4.29 -2.70
C VAL A 36 -2.75 5.63 -2.67
N GLU A 37 -2.51 6.16 -1.48
CA GLU A 37 -1.68 7.34 -1.25
C GLU A 37 -0.61 7.01 -0.21
N ALA A 38 0.67 7.18 -0.55
CA ALA A 38 1.80 7.13 0.37
C ALA A 38 2.17 8.54 0.81
N ASN A 39 2.23 8.79 2.12
CA ASN A 39 2.42 10.11 2.69
C ASN A 39 3.63 10.15 3.64
N ASP A 40 4.62 10.98 3.32
CA ASP A 40 5.88 11.08 4.08
C ASP A 40 5.78 12.02 5.29
N LYS A 41 4.89 13.01 5.24
CA LYS A 41 4.66 13.96 6.34
C LYS A 41 3.88 13.30 7.47
N ASN A 42 2.82 12.58 7.12
CA ASN A 42 1.93 11.89 8.06
C ASN A 42 2.40 10.47 8.38
N LYS A 43 3.48 10.00 7.72
CA LYS A 43 4.05 8.65 7.89
C LYS A 43 3.00 7.56 7.79
N ASN A 44 2.22 7.56 6.70
CA ASN A 44 1.19 6.55 6.49
C ASN A 44 0.97 6.20 5.01
N VAL A 45 0.29 5.09 4.79
CA VAL A 45 -0.27 4.71 3.49
C VAL A 45 -1.77 4.53 3.65
N THR A 46 -2.57 5.29 2.88
CA THR A 46 -4.03 5.24 2.95
C THR A 46 -4.61 4.66 1.68
N LEU A 47 -5.60 3.78 1.83
CA LEU A 47 -6.29 3.11 0.74
C LEU A 47 -7.73 3.64 0.66
N PHE A 48 -8.21 3.85 -0.56
CA PHE A 48 -9.57 4.30 -0.86
C PHE A 48 -10.21 3.40 -1.91
N GLU A 49 -11.54 3.44 -1.98
CA GLU A 49 -12.28 2.74 -3.03
C GLU A 49 -11.96 3.31 -4.42
N SER A 50 -11.77 4.63 -4.52
CA SER A 50 -11.39 5.32 -5.74
C SER A 50 -10.73 6.67 -5.43
N GLU A 51 -10.09 7.26 -6.44
CA GLU A 51 -9.52 8.61 -6.36
C GLU A 51 -10.56 9.69 -6.01
N THR A 52 -11.81 9.50 -6.42
CA THR A 52 -12.89 10.48 -6.20
C THR A 52 -13.59 10.30 -4.86
N ASN A 53 -13.44 9.14 -4.20
CA ASN A 53 -14.06 8.82 -2.91
C ASN A 53 -13.03 8.76 -1.77
N LYS A 54 -12.41 9.90 -1.45
CA LYS A 54 -11.38 10.01 -0.39
C LYS A 54 -11.94 10.35 1.00
N THR A 55 -13.26 10.37 1.18
CA THR A 55 -13.87 10.74 2.48
C THR A 55 -13.84 9.59 3.48
N THR A 56 -13.83 8.33 3.00
CA THR A 56 -13.84 7.13 3.83
C THR A 56 -12.72 6.19 3.39
N PRO A 57 -11.58 6.15 4.11
CA PRO A 57 -10.54 5.19 3.85
C PRO A 57 -11.04 3.74 3.99
N LEU A 58 -10.60 2.87 3.09
CA LEU A 58 -10.73 1.42 3.25
C LEU A 58 -9.79 0.90 4.34
N ASN A 59 -8.60 1.48 4.43
CA ASN A 59 -7.62 1.24 5.48
C ASN A 59 -6.58 2.39 5.50
N THR A 60 -5.93 2.58 6.65
CA THR A 60 -4.73 3.44 6.78
C THR A 60 -3.68 2.64 7.54
N VAL A 61 -2.56 2.38 6.86
CA VAL A 61 -1.39 1.73 7.45
C VAL A 61 -0.48 2.81 8.02
N ASP A 62 -0.42 2.87 9.35
CA ASP A 62 0.53 3.73 10.08
C ASP A 62 1.96 3.19 9.92
N LEU A 63 2.86 4.03 9.43
CA LEU A 63 4.28 3.76 9.20
C LEU A 63 5.20 4.51 10.17
N SER A 64 4.63 5.26 11.12
CA SER A 64 5.41 5.96 12.14
C SER A 64 6.18 5.04 13.09
N PRO A 65 5.68 3.83 13.47
CA PRO A 65 6.47 2.92 14.29
C PRO A 65 7.54 2.22 13.45
N SER A 66 8.65 1.86 14.10
CA SER A 66 9.79 1.19 13.44
C SER A 66 9.52 -0.26 13.02
N ASP A 67 8.32 -0.79 13.30
CA ASP A 67 7.92 -2.16 12.94
C ASP A 67 7.17 -2.23 11.59
N ALA A 68 6.94 -1.08 10.95
CA ALA A 68 6.35 -1.04 9.63
C ALA A 68 7.39 -1.51 8.60
N THR A 69 7.07 -2.58 7.86
CA THR A 69 7.96 -3.19 6.88
C THR A 69 7.33 -3.22 5.50
N VAL A 70 8.18 -3.11 4.48
CA VAL A 70 7.81 -3.33 3.08
C VAL A 70 8.76 -4.34 2.43
N GLU A 71 8.19 -5.26 1.64
CA GLU A 71 8.92 -6.31 0.94
C GLU A 71 8.25 -6.66 -0.39
N PHE A 72 8.99 -7.28 -1.32
CA PHE A 72 8.38 -7.89 -2.49
C PHE A 72 7.58 -9.13 -2.08
N ASP A 73 6.44 -9.35 -2.72
CA ASP A 73 5.55 -10.48 -2.42
C ASP A 73 5.32 -11.32 -3.68
N ALA A 74 5.67 -12.61 -3.62
CA ALA A 74 5.56 -13.52 -4.75
C ALA A 74 4.13 -14.06 -4.97
N SER A 75 3.18 -13.78 -4.08
CA SER A 75 1.81 -14.28 -4.20
C SER A 75 0.97 -13.51 -5.21
N MET A 76 1.47 -12.38 -5.70
CA MET A 76 0.91 -11.64 -6.83
C MET A 76 2.03 -11.21 -7.79
N THR A 77 1.77 -11.28 -9.09
CA THR A 77 2.68 -10.70 -10.10
C THR A 77 2.92 -9.23 -9.77
N HIS A 78 4.18 -8.81 -9.69
CA HIS A 78 4.57 -7.46 -9.28
C HIS A 78 4.05 -7.09 -7.88
N GLY A 79 4.03 -8.07 -6.97
CA GLY A 79 3.47 -7.96 -5.64
C GLY A 79 4.34 -7.18 -4.66
N ILE A 80 3.72 -6.38 -3.79
CA ILE A 80 4.37 -5.63 -2.72
C ILE A 80 3.57 -5.87 -1.45
N LYS A 81 4.23 -6.30 -0.39
CA LYS A 81 3.62 -6.45 0.92
C LYS A 81 4.07 -5.30 1.82
N LEU A 82 3.09 -4.58 2.37
CA LEU A 82 3.27 -3.55 3.38
C LEU A 82 2.63 -4.05 4.67
N SER A 83 3.34 -4.02 5.79
CA SER A 83 2.82 -4.53 7.06
C SER A 83 3.28 -3.68 8.23
N ASN A 84 2.46 -3.61 9.27
CA ASN A 84 2.83 -3.14 10.61
C ASN A 84 2.21 -4.11 11.64
N ALA A 85 2.29 -3.81 12.94
CA ALA A 85 1.70 -4.67 13.97
C ALA A 85 0.17 -4.91 13.85
N LYS A 86 -0.57 -4.05 13.12
CA LYS A 86 -2.04 -4.08 13.08
C LYS A 86 -2.59 -4.65 11.77
N SER A 87 -1.87 -4.47 10.67
CA SER A 87 -2.38 -4.78 9.34
C SER A 87 -1.29 -5.21 8.39
N THR A 88 -1.68 -6.07 7.44
CA THR A 88 -0.89 -6.45 6.28
C THR A 88 -1.71 -6.16 5.04
N GLU A 89 -1.14 -5.39 4.13
CA GLU A 89 -1.67 -5.16 2.79
C GLU A 89 -0.72 -5.79 1.77
N VAL A 90 -1.29 -6.52 0.81
CA VAL A 90 -0.55 -7.01 -0.35
C VAL A 90 -1.13 -6.34 -1.58
N PHE A 91 -0.30 -5.63 -2.31
CA PHE A 91 -0.64 -4.93 -3.54
C PHE A 91 0.02 -5.61 -4.74
N ALA A 92 -0.46 -5.34 -5.95
CA ALA A 92 0.30 -5.52 -7.18
C ALA A 92 0.24 -4.25 -8.01
N ALA A 93 1.41 -3.89 -8.55
CA ALA A 93 1.57 -2.86 -9.55
C ALA A 93 1.34 -3.42 -10.97
N GLU A 94 1.17 -2.55 -11.95
CA GLU A 94 0.93 -2.93 -13.35
C GLU A 94 2.18 -3.48 -14.06
N SER A 95 3.37 -3.16 -13.56
CA SER A 95 4.65 -3.57 -14.15
C SER A 95 5.73 -3.73 -13.07
N LYS A 96 6.86 -4.32 -13.43
CA LYS A 96 8.05 -4.45 -12.57
C LYS A 96 8.62 -3.07 -12.17
N GLU A 97 8.69 -2.14 -13.12
CA GLU A 97 9.14 -0.76 -12.85
C GLU A 97 8.22 -0.08 -11.82
N LYS A 98 6.90 -0.17 -12.00
CA LYS A 98 5.95 0.38 -11.04
C LYS A 98 5.99 -0.33 -9.69
N GLN A 99 6.32 -1.62 -9.65
CA GLN A 99 6.54 -2.34 -8.40
C GLN A 99 7.66 -1.68 -7.57
N GLU A 100 8.77 -1.36 -8.21
CA GLU A 100 9.94 -0.76 -7.55
C GLU A 100 9.67 0.69 -7.14
N GLU A 101 8.99 1.47 -7.98
CA GLU A 101 8.55 2.83 -7.63
C GLU A 101 7.68 2.83 -6.37
N TRP A 102 6.67 1.96 -6.30
CA TRP A 102 5.79 1.86 -5.13
C TRP A 102 6.52 1.37 -3.88
N LEU A 103 7.41 0.38 -4.02
CA LEU A 103 8.24 -0.08 -2.91
C LEU A 103 9.06 1.09 -2.32
N ASN A 104 9.76 1.85 -3.18
CA ASN A 104 10.56 3.00 -2.76
C ASN A 104 9.71 4.09 -2.11
N SER A 105 8.50 4.33 -2.62
CA SER A 105 7.59 5.30 -2.01
C SER A 105 7.08 4.86 -0.64
N PHE A 106 6.85 3.56 -0.41
CA PHE A 106 6.56 3.06 0.95
C PHE A 106 7.75 3.22 1.89
N ILE A 107 8.98 3.03 1.40
CA ILE A 107 10.21 3.29 2.17
C ILE A 107 10.32 4.77 2.54
N ASN A 108 10.16 5.67 1.57
CA ASN A 108 10.21 7.11 1.77
C ASN A 108 9.09 7.60 2.72
N ALA A 109 7.93 6.92 2.71
CA ALA A 109 6.84 7.18 3.63
C ALA A 109 7.10 6.67 5.07
N GLY A 110 8.11 5.82 5.28
CA GLY A 110 8.58 5.40 6.61
C GLY A 110 8.73 3.89 6.82
N ALA A 111 8.32 3.05 5.88
CA ALA A 111 8.46 1.61 6.02
C ALA A 111 9.92 1.17 5.90
N GLN A 112 10.32 0.16 6.67
CA GLN A 112 11.64 -0.45 6.56
C GLN A 112 11.62 -1.54 5.50
N TYR A 113 12.58 -1.53 4.58
CA TYR A 113 12.72 -2.62 3.63
C TYR A 113 13.12 -3.91 4.37
N ARG A 114 12.39 -4.99 4.10
CA ARG A 114 12.74 -6.33 4.56
C ARG A 114 13.09 -7.19 3.35
N GLU A 115 14.32 -7.69 3.35
CA GLU A 115 14.74 -8.69 2.38
C GLU A 115 14.14 -10.04 2.77
N VAL A 116 13.34 -10.62 1.87
CA VAL A 116 12.84 -11.98 2.03
C VAL A 116 13.80 -12.91 1.32
N PHE A 117 14.65 -13.58 2.09
CA PHE A 117 15.41 -14.71 1.58
C PHE A 117 14.41 -15.85 1.35
N ASN A 118 14.08 -16.12 0.09
CA ASN A 118 13.48 -17.38 -0.28
C ASN A 118 14.57 -18.45 -0.08
N VAL A 119 14.67 -19.01 1.12
CA VAL A 119 15.35 -20.29 1.32
C VAL A 119 14.46 -21.34 0.67
N GLU A 120 14.92 -21.82 -0.49
CA GLU A 120 14.41 -23.04 -1.15
C GLU A 120 14.57 -24.27 -0.25
#